data_AF-A0A0A1WF36-F1
#
_entry.id   AF-A0A0A1WF36-F1
#
_cell.length_a   1.000
_cell.length_b   1.000
_cell.length_c   1.000
_cell.angle_alpha   90.00
_cell.angle_beta   90.00
_cell.angle_gamma   90.00
#
_symmetry.space_group_name_H-M   'P 1'
#
loop_
_entity.id
_entity.type
_entity.pdbx_description
1 polymer ?
#
loop_
_entity_poly.entity_id
_entity_poly.type
_entity_poly.pdbx_seq_one_letter_code
_entity_poly.pdbx_strand_id
1 'polypeptide(L)'
;FWGFLADTQGRKRTMQPALILAFVVTAFSSVSPNFLTFALLRFLNGILISACSATTFAYLGEFHCQKDRSRAILGASFISAAISIIIPIMAGTFINQEFEIYLPYIDIVF
;
A
#
# COMPACT_ATOMS: atom_id res chain seq x y z
N PHE A 1 0.58 -3.89 17.49
CA PHE A 1 0.98 -5.27 17.15
C PHE A 1 2.17 -5.29 16.20
N TRP A 2 2.06 -4.75 14.97
CA TRP A 2 3.13 -4.79 13.97
C TRP A 2 4.45 -4.12 14.38
N GLY A 3 4.41 -3.03 15.16
CA GLY A 3 5.63 -2.43 15.73
C GLY A 3 6.40 -3.38 16.64
N PHE A 4 5.71 -4.05 17.56
CA PHE A 4 6.30 -5.08 18.42
C PHE A 4 6.86 -6.27 17.63
N LEU A 5 6.15 -6.70 16.58
CA LEU A 5 6.62 -7.77 15.70
C LEU A 5 7.86 -7.36 14.88
N ALA A 6 7.93 -6.10 14.46
CA ALA A 6 9.07 -5.54 13.75
C ALA A 6 10.30 -5.38 14.65
N ASP A 7 10.10 -5.01 15.92
CA ASP A 7 11.19 -4.86 16.88
C ASP A 7 11.74 -6.21 17.36
N THR A 8 10.95 -7.31 17.29
CA THR A 8 11.38 -8.66 17.71
C THR A 8 11.94 -9.53 16.58
N GLN A 9 11.39 -9.46 15.36
CA GLN A 9 11.81 -10.29 14.22
C GLN A 9 12.77 -9.56 13.25
N GLY A 10 12.97 -8.26 13.47
CA GLY A 10 13.81 -7.39 12.66
C GLY A 10 13.01 -6.60 11.61
N ARG A 11 13.20 -5.28 11.60
CA ARG A 11 12.40 -4.32 10.79
C ARG A 11 12.34 -4.63 9.30
N LYS A 12 13.48 -4.96 8.67
CA LYS A 12 13.53 -5.30 7.24
C LYS A 12 12.78 -6.61 6.91
N ARG A 13 12.91 -7.62 7.79
CA ARG A 13 12.29 -8.94 7.63
C ARG A 13 10.77 -8.90 7.81
N THR A 14 10.25 -7.95 8.58
CA THR A 14 8.81 -7.73 8.70
C THR A 14 8.28 -6.87 7.55
N MET A 15 9.03 -5.86 7.11
CA MET A 15 8.59 -4.91 6.08
C MET A 15 8.51 -5.55 4.67
N GLN A 16 9.51 -6.32 4.26
CA GLN A 16 9.56 -6.93 2.92
C GLN A 16 8.37 -7.86 2.61
N PRO A 17 8.05 -8.88 3.44
CA PRO A 17 6.92 -9.76 3.16
C PRO A 17 5.58 -9.04 3.30
N ALA A 18 5.45 -8.06 4.21
CA ALA A 18 4.24 -7.26 4.33
C ALA A 18 3.97 -6.44 3.05
N LEU A 19 5.02 -5.84 2.45
CA LEU A 19 4.91 -5.11 1.18
C LEU A 19 4.51 -6.03 0.02
N ILE A 20 5.17 -7.19 -0.10
CA ILE A 20 4.88 -8.16 -1.17
C ILE A 20 3.44 -8.68 -1.03
N LEU A 21 3.04 -9.06 0.19
CA LEU A 21 1.70 -9.55 0.44
C LEU A 21 0.64 -8.46 0.21
N ALA A 22 0.91 -7.22 0.61
CA ALA A 22 0.03 -6.09 0.32
C ALA A 22 -0.14 -5.90 -1.20
N PHE A 23 0.95 -5.94 -1.96
CA PHE A 23 0.90 -5.85 -3.42
C PHE A 23 0.06 -6.96 -4.05
N VAL A 24 0.27 -8.21 -3.63
CA VAL A 24 -0.47 -9.38 -4.11
C VAL A 24 -1.96 -9.25 -3.77
N VAL A 25 -2.30 -8.86 -2.54
CA VAL A 25 -3.69 -8.67 -2.11
C VAL A 25 -4.36 -7.52 -2.88
N THR A 26 -3.64 -6.42 -3.16
CA THR A 26 -4.16 -5.31 -3.97
C THR A 26 -4.40 -5.75 -5.41
N ALA A 27 -3.50 -6.53 -6.01
CA ALA A 27 -3.67 -7.07 -7.36
C ALA A 27 -4.90 -7.98 -7.45
N PHE A 28 -5.08 -8.90 -6.50
CA PHE A 28 -6.28 -9.73 -6.41
C PHE A 28 -7.55 -8.91 -6.16
N SER A 29 -7.46 -7.84 -5.35
CA SER A 29 -8.58 -6.92 -5.13
C SER A 29 -9.02 -6.24 -6.43
N SER A 30 -8.12 -5.99 -7.38
CA SER A 30 -8.46 -5.37 -8.67
C SER A 30 -9.23 -6.30 -9.60
N VAL A 31 -9.13 -7.62 -9.41
CA VAL A 31 -9.76 -8.65 -10.25
C VAL A 31 -11.01 -9.24 -9.57
N SER A 32 -11.37 -8.75 -8.38
CA SER A 32 -12.45 -9.32 -7.57
C SER A 32 -13.83 -9.03 -8.18
N PRO A 33 -14.63 -10.06 -8.56
CA PRO A 33 -15.97 -9.89 -9.12
C PRO A 33 -17.01 -9.43 -8.10
N ASN A 34 -16.90 -9.90 -6.85
CA ASN A 34 -17.92 -9.68 -5.83
C ASN A 34 -17.53 -8.57 -4.86
N PHE A 35 -18.51 -7.77 -4.44
CA PHE A 35 -18.32 -6.72 -3.44
C PHE A 35 -17.79 -7.27 -2.11
N LEU A 36 -18.29 -8.42 -1.67
CA LEU A 36 -17.85 -9.09 -0.44
C LEU A 36 -16.39 -9.53 -0.50
N THR A 37 -15.95 -10.14 -1.61
CA THR A 37 -14.55 -10.55 -1.77
C THR A 37 -13.63 -9.33 -1.89
N PHE A 38 -14.09 -8.27 -2.57
CA PHE A 38 -13.38 -7.00 -2.64
C PHE A 38 -13.20 -6.37 -1.25
N ALA A 39 -14.26 -6.31 -0.46
CA ALA A 39 -14.24 -5.75 0.89
C ALA A 39 -13.31 -6.54 1.83
N LEU A 40 -13.35 -7.87 1.79
CA LEU A 40 -12.46 -8.73 2.57
C LEU A 40 -10.99 -8.55 2.18
N LEU A 41 -10.69 -8.51 0.88
CA LEU A 41 -9.33 -8.27 0.39
C LEU A 41 -8.83 -6.88 0.80
N ARG A 42 -9.68 -5.85 0.74
CA ARG A 42 -9.33 -4.49 1.21
C ARG A 42 -9.11 -4.43 2.72
N PHE A 43 -9.90 -5.17 3.49
CA PHE A 43 -9.69 -5.26 4.94
C PHE A 43 -8.33 -5.89 5.27
N LEU A 44 -8.00 -7.01 4.63
CA LEU A 44 -6.68 -7.66 4.78
C LEU A 44 -5.55 -6.73 4.33
N ASN A 45 -5.73 -6.03 3.21
CA ASN A 45 -4.76 -5.07 2.70
C ASN A 45 -4.51 -3.93 3.70
N GLY A 46 -5.56 -3.42 4.35
CA GLY A 46 -5.43 -2.40 5.40
C GLY A 46 -4.59 -2.85 6.59
N ILE A 47 -4.74 -4.10 7.03
CA ILE A 47 -3.91 -4.67 8.10
C ILE A 47 -2.43 -4.69 7.68
N LEU A 48 -2.13 -5.07 6.44
CA LEU A 48 -0.77 -5.16 5.90
C LEU A 48 -0.13 -3.77 5.71
N ILE A 49 -0.87 -2.81 5.16
CA ILE A 49 -0.39 -1.44 4.95
C ILE A 49 -0.06 -0.77 6.30
N SER A 50 -0.86 -1.04 7.35
CA SER A 50 -0.58 -0.51 8.69
C SER A 50 0.79 -0.95 9.23
N ALA A 51 1.20 -2.18 8.89
CA ALA A 51 2.52 -2.71 9.24
C ALA A 51 3.63 -1.93 8.51
N CYS A 52 3.47 -1.77 7.18
CA CYS A 52 4.44 -1.10 6.34
C CYS A 52 4.64 0.37 6.73
N SER A 53 3.57 1.11 6.98
CA SER A 53 3.64 2.53 7.36
C SER A 53 4.43 2.73 8.65
N ALA A 54 4.16 1.92 9.69
CA ALA A 54 4.86 2.00 10.96
C ALA A 54 6.35 1.63 10.85
N THR A 55 6.69 0.60 10.06
CA THR A 55 8.08 0.15 9.93
C THR A 55 8.92 1.03 9.01
N THR A 56 8.32 1.68 8.01
CA THR A 56 9.07 2.44 6.97
C THR A 56 9.74 3.68 7.56
N PHE A 57 9.02 4.49 8.34
CA PHE A 57 9.60 5.68 8.99
C PHE A 57 10.61 5.31 10.08
N ALA A 58 10.36 4.21 10.79
CA ALA A 58 11.29 3.69 11.80
C ALA A 58 12.59 3.19 11.16
N TYR A 59 12.49 2.41 10.08
CA TYR A 59 13.63 1.92 9.29
C TYR A 59 14.41 3.06 8.65
N LEU A 60 13.75 4.02 8.01
CA LEU A 60 14.41 5.21 7.41
C LEU A 60 15.21 6.02 8.45
N GLY A 61 14.67 6.12 9.67
CA GLY A 61 15.32 6.80 10.78
C GLY A 61 16.56 6.08 11.33
N GLU A 62 16.72 4.77 11.09
CA GLU A 62 17.91 4.00 11.50
C GLU A 62 19.11 4.22 10.59
N PHE A 63 18.91 4.62 9.33
CA PHE A 63 20.00 4.87 8.37
C PHE A 63 20.62 6.26 8.47
N HIS A 64 20.05 7.16 9.29
CA HIS A 64 20.49 8.54 9.39
C HIS A 64 20.91 8.90 10.81
N CYS A 65 22.04 9.59 10.95
CA CYS A 65 22.43 10.19 12.22
C CYS A 65 21.35 11.16 12.73
N GLN A 66 21.22 11.30 14.05
CA GLN A 66 20.23 12.16 14.75
C GLN A 66 20.08 13.56 14.13
N LYS A 67 21.18 14.14 13.61
CA LYS A 67 21.22 15.47 13.01
C LYS A 67 20.49 15.58 11.66
N ASP A 68 20.54 14.53 10.83
CA ASP A 68 19.94 14.51 9.49
C ASP A 68 18.63 13.70 9.41
N ARG A 69 18.33 12.91 10.45
CA ARG A 69 17.11 12.09 10.55
C ARG A 69 15.84 12.89 10.30
N SER A 70 15.71 14.07 10.90
CA SER A 70 14.52 14.91 10.71
C SER A 70 14.37 15.38 9.27
N ARG A 71 15.47 15.70 8.57
CA ARG A 71 15.44 16.12 7.15
C ARG A 71 15.07 14.94 6.24
N ALA A 72 15.59 13.74 6.52
CA ALA A 72 15.25 12.54 5.77
C ALA A 72 13.76 12.16 5.93
N ILE A 73 13.24 12.21 7.16
CA ILE A 73 11.82 11.95 7.44
C ILE A 73 10.94 12.99 6.75
N LEU A 74 11.30 14.28 6.81
CA LEU A 74 10.57 15.34 6.11
C LEU A 74 10.54 15.11 4.59
N GLY A 75 11.68 14.71 4.00
CA GLY A 75 11.75 14.37 2.57
C GLY A 75 10.83 13.19 2.21
N ALA A 76 10.83 12.12 3.00
CA ALA A 76 9.94 10.98 2.78
C ALA A 76 8.45 11.36 2.92
N SER A 77 8.10 12.16 3.92
CA SER A 77 6.74 12.68 4.08
C SER A 77 6.31 13.56 2.91
N PHE A 78 7.21 14.38 2.38
CA PHE A 78 6.94 15.22 1.21
C PHE A 78 6.65 14.38 -0.04
N ILE A 79 7.43 13.32 -0.27
CA ILE A 79 7.19 12.36 -1.36
C ILE A 79 5.82 11.69 -1.18
N SER A 80 5.50 11.23 0.03
CA SER A 80 4.20 10.61 0.32
C SER A 80 3.03 11.57 0.06
N ALA A 81 3.19 12.85 0.42
CA ALA A 81 2.19 13.87 0.16
C ALA A 81 2.01 14.11 -1.35
N ALA A 82 3.11 14.21 -2.11
CA ALA A 82 3.04 14.36 -3.57
C ALA A 82 2.32 13.17 -4.24
N ILE A 83 2.64 11.94 -3.84
CA ILE A 83 1.98 10.74 -4.34
C ILE A 83 0.46 10.78 -4.06
N SER A 84 0.06 11.23 -2.86
CA SER A 84 -1.36 11.32 -2.49
C SER A 84 -2.17 12.30 -3.35
N ILE A 85 -1.51 13.28 -3.97
CA ILE A 85 -2.12 14.24 -4.90
C ILE A 85 -2.17 13.66 -6.32
N ILE A 86 -1.10 12.97 -6.75
CA ILE A 86 -0.99 12.44 -8.11
C ILE A 86 -1.99 11.30 -8.36
N ILE A 87 -2.19 10.40 -7.37
CA ILE A 87 -3.10 9.25 -7.50
C ILE A 87 -4.54 9.65 -7.91
N PRO A 88 -5.24 10.55 -7.21
CA PRO A 88 -6.61 10.93 -7.56
C PRO A 88 -6.69 11.68 -8.89
N ILE A 89 -5.66 12.46 -9.25
CA ILE A 89 -5.58 13.13 -10.55
C ILE A 89 -5.55 12.09 -11.67
N MET A 90 -4.71 11.07 -11.54
CA MET A 90 -4.68 9.95 -12.49
C MET A 90 -6.00 9.18 -12.49
N ALA A 91 -6.56 8.85 -11.32
CA ALA A 91 -7.83 8.14 -11.24
C ALA A 91 -8.97 8.90 -11.95
N GLY A 92 -9.00 10.24 -11.79
CA GLY A 92 -9.98 11.10 -12.44
C GLY A 92 -9.89 11.12 -13.97
N THR A 93 -8.70 10.89 -14.56
CA THR A 93 -8.56 10.79 -16.02
C THR A 93 -9.02 9.45 -16.56
N PHE A 94 -8.92 8.38 -15.78
CA PHE A 94 -9.31 7.02 -16.19
C PHE A 94 -10.80 6.72 -15.93
N ILE A 95 -11.42 7.33 -14.92
CA ILE A 95 -12.81 7.01 -14.53
C ILE A 95 -13.88 7.33 -15.59
N ASN A 96 -13.60 8.26 -16.50
CA ASN A 96 -14.52 8.67 -17.58
C ASN A 96 -14.35 7.86 -18.88
N GLN A 97 -13.62 6.75 -18.87
CA GLN A 97 -13.47 5.89 -20.05
C GLN A 97 -14.59 4.83 -20.11
N GLU A 98 -15.31 4.78 -21.23
CA GLU A 98 -16.38 3.79 -21.51
C GLU A 98 -15.80 2.43 -21.99
N PHE A 99 -14.72 1.94 -21.37
CA PHE A 99 -14.11 0.66 -21.79
C PHE A 99 -14.89 -0.52 -21.23
N GLU A 100 -15.97 -0.94 -21.91
CA GLU A 100 -16.71 -2.16 -21.54
C GLU A 100 -16.01 -3.44 -22.02
N ILE A 101 -15.29 -4.15 -21.15
CA ILE A 101 -14.68 -5.46 -21.48
C ILE A 101 -15.45 -6.57 -20.75
N TYR A 102 -16.33 -7.26 -21.49
CA TYR A 102 -17.03 -8.46 -21.01
C TYR A 102 -16.08 -9.67 -20.96
N LEU A 103 -15.80 -10.17 -19.76
CA LEU A 103 -15.04 -11.39 -19.53
C LEU A 103 -15.99 -12.55 -19.18
N PRO A 104 -16.33 -13.44 -20.15
CA PRO A 104 -17.36 -14.46 -19.98
C PRO A 104 -17.03 -15.57 -18.97
N TYR A 105 -15.79 -15.64 -18.46
CA TYR A 105 -15.38 -16.62 -17.46
C TYR A 105 -15.52 -16.13 -16.00
N ILE A 106 -15.74 -14.84 -15.76
CA ILE A 106 -15.78 -14.25 -14.39
C ILE A 106 -17.04 -13.40 -14.14
N ASP A 107 -17.92 -13.23 -15.13
CA ASP A 107 -19.18 -12.47 -15.01
C ASP A 107 -18.96 -11.03 -14.47
N ILE A 108 -17.89 -10.39 -14.96
CA ILE A 108 -17.52 -9.00 -14.64
C ILE A 108 -17.65 -8.18 -15.92
N VAL A 109 -18.29 -7.01 -15.80
CA VAL A 109 -18.23 -5.92 -16.78
C VAL A 109 -17.18 -4.93 -16.26
N PHE A 110 -16.01 -4.91 -16.90
CA PHE A 110 -15.02 -3.83 -16.71
C PHE A 110 -15.43 -2.62 -17.53
#